data_AF-A0A840FYH0-F1
#
_entry.id   AF-A0A840FYH0-F1
#
_cell.length_a   1.000
_cell.length_b   1.000
_cell.length_c   1.000
_cell.angle_alpha   90.00
_cell.angle_beta   90.00
_cell.angle_gamma   90.00
#
_symmetry.space_group_name_H-M   'P 1'
#
loop_
_entity.id
_entity.type
_entity.pdbx_description
1 polymer ?
#
loop_
_entity_poly.entity_id
_entity_poly.type
_entity_poly.pdbx_seq_one_letter_code
_entity_poly.pdbx_strand_id
1 'polypeptide(L)'
;MGSIVFGPRVLPDNLTEIAGYKAGLAMSIEEICDHLTGTSFPDAVRNGEASGVRLRSEEYEDLYYNLLHRIGYTRELYQGPSIERARLFHSFKANTAELDLYMQVSSTMNRLMMVGIQNGDPKPTDPRVILPEIKKKFGAAGIKIAIEMYEIINRGIRMNPHHGIGNEWINPLELKGLFKGTDQQPEKARFIDQRYIDYLSNNHDRIGDMHWRQFEKLTAEFYERDGYKVDLGPGSGDDGVDVRVWKSDAGPSDSPLCIVQCKRQKDKIEKIVVKGLHADVQFERAEYGVIVTTSELSPGARTTISARGYDIQAVEREGVKGWLTKLRTPGTGIVR
;
A
#
# COMPACT_ATOMS: atom_id res chain seq x y z
N MET A 1 33.85 -3.41 -5.54
CA MET A 1 32.44 -3.67 -5.19
C MET A 1 32.27 -5.18 -5.05
N GLY A 2 31.52 -5.61 -4.03
CA GLY A 2 31.27 -7.03 -3.77
C GLY A 2 30.29 -7.63 -4.78
N SER A 3 30.29 -8.95 -4.88
CA SER A 3 29.28 -9.69 -5.64
C SER A 3 28.72 -10.82 -4.80
N ILE A 4 27.42 -11.06 -4.93
CA ILE A 4 26.72 -12.16 -4.29
C ILE A 4 26.51 -13.24 -5.35
N VAL A 5 26.82 -14.49 -4.98
CA VAL A 5 26.60 -15.65 -5.83
C VAL A 5 25.49 -16.47 -5.20
N PHE A 6 24.39 -16.61 -5.92
CA PHE A 6 23.27 -17.46 -5.55
C PHE A 6 23.41 -18.80 -6.28
N GLY A 7 23.24 -19.90 -5.54
CA GLY A 7 23.07 -21.22 -6.15
C GLY A 7 21.74 -21.31 -6.92
N PRO A 8 21.54 -22.39 -7.70
CA PRO A 8 20.26 -22.63 -8.36
C PRO A 8 19.10 -22.60 -7.36
N ARG A 9 17.98 -21.99 -7.75
CA ARG A 9 16.74 -21.72 -7.00
C ARG A 9 16.85 -20.77 -5.81
N VAL A 10 18.04 -20.55 -5.26
CA VAL A 10 18.24 -19.74 -4.05
C VAL A 10 17.73 -18.30 -4.19
N LEU A 11 18.01 -17.63 -5.32
CA LEU A 11 17.54 -16.25 -5.53
C LEU A 11 16.00 -16.18 -5.65
N PRO A 12 15.33 -16.93 -6.55
CA PRO A 12 13.87 -16.95 -6.63
C PRO A 12 13.16 -17.34 -5.32
N ASP A 13 13.66 -18.35 -4.62
CA ASP A 13 13.08 -18.81 -3.35
C ASP A 13 13.15 -17.72 -2.28
N ASN A 14 14.31 -17.07 -2.16
CA ASN A 14 14.51 -15.95 -1.25
C ASN A 14 13.57 -14.77 -1.58
N LEU A 15 13.37 -14.41 -2.85
CA LEU A 15 12.43 -13.35 -3.23
C LEU A 15 10.98 -13.69 -2.87
N THR A 16 10.59 -14.95 -3.03
CA THR A 16 9.28 -15.46 -2.64
C THR A 16 9.10 -15.40 -1.13
N GLU A 17 10.11 -15.83 -0.38
CA GLU A 17 10.14 -15.75 1.09
C GLU A 17 10.04 -14.29 1.56
N ILE A 18 10.79 -13.37 0.95
CA ILE A 18 10.73 -11.94 1.27
C ILE A 18 9.34 -11.36 1.01
N ALA A 19 8.70 -11.71 -0.11
CA ALA A 19 7.35 -11.23 -0.42
C ALA A 19 6.34 -11.72 0.63
N GLY A 20 6.42 -12.99 1.01
CA GLY A 20 5.59 -13.56 2.07
C GLY A 20 5.89 -12.95 3.43
N TYR A 21 7.16 -12.81 3.78
CA TYR A 21 7.60 -12.33 5.09
C TYR A 21 7.38 -10.84 5.28
N LYS A 22 7.61 -9.99 4.28
CA LYS A 22 7.50 -8.52 4.42
C LYS A 22 6.11 -8.03 4.05
N ALA A 23 5.59 -8.45 2.90
CA ALA A 23 4.31 -7.99 2.36
C ALA A 23 3.14 -8.92 2.67
N GLY A 24 3.40 -10.13 3.16
CA GLY A 24 2.36 -11.10 3.46
C GLY A 24 1.75 -11.74 2.22
N LEU A 25 2.43 -11.64 1.07
CA LEU A 25 1.93 -12.12 -0.22
C LEU A 25 2.69 -13.37 -0.66
N ALA A 26 1.96 -14.46 -0.92
CA ALA A 26 2.48 -15.62 -1.62
C ALA A 26 2.39 -15.37 -3.13
N MET A 27 3.51 -15.52 -3.82
CA MET A 27 3.63 -15.21 -5.25
C MET A 27 4.37 -16.33 -5.98
N SER A 28 4.03 -16.55 -7.25
CA SER A 28 4.83 -17.40 -8.14
C SER A 28 6.05 -16.63 -8.67
N ILE A 29 7.01 -17.36 -9.22
CA ILE A 29 8.22 -16.76 -9.82
C ILE A 29 7.85 -15.91 -11.04
N GLU A 30 6.85 -16.34 -11.82
CA GLU A 30 6.30 -15.57 -12.93
C GLU A 30 5.69 -14.27 -12.43
N GLU A 31 4.91 -14.31 -11.34
CA GLU A 31 4.38 -13.10 -10.73
C GLU A 31 5.50 -12.17 -10.27
N ILE A 32 6.54 -12.67 -9.59
CA ILE A 32 7.71 -11.86 -9.20
C ILE A 32 8.36 -11.21 -10.43
N CYS A 33 8.59 -11.98 -11.51
CA CYS A 33 9.18 -11.47 -12.74
C CYS A 33 8.32 -10.38 -13.38
N ASP A 34 7.00 -10.56 -13.40
CA ASP A 34 6.05 -9.58 -13.94
C ASP A 34 6.17 -8.24 -13.21
N HIS A 35 6.33 -8.24 -11.88
CA HIS A 35 6.53 -7.02 -11.08
C HIS A 35 7.90 -6.37 -11.28
N LEU A 36 8.87 -7.12 -11.78
CA LEU A 36 10.20 -6.61 -12.13
C LEU A 36 10.32 -6.21 -13.61
N THR A 37 9.24 -6.30 -14.39
CA THR A 37 9.23 -5.89 -15.79
C THR A 37 9.63 -4.42 -15.93
N GLY A 38 10.50 -4.13 -16.90
CA GLY A 38 11.11 -2.81 -17.09
C GLY A 38 12.44 -2.62 -16.34
N THR A 39 12.87 -3.62 -15.58
CA THR A 39 14.25 -3.73 -15.04
C THR A 39 15.04 -4.81 -15.78
N SER A 40 16.33 -4.94 -15.49
CA SER A 40 17.18 -6.03 -16.01
C SER A 40 17.06 -7.34 -15.22
N PHE A 41 16.21 -7.39 -14.19
CA PHE A 41 16.15 -8.49 -13.23
C PHE A 41 15.28 -9.70 -13.62
N PRO A 42 14.23 -9.62 -14.47
CA PRO A 42 13.40 -10.77 -14.79
C PRO A 42 14.19 -11.97 -15.33
N ASP A 43 15.17 -11.72 -16.21
CA ASP A 43 15.99 -12.79 -16.78
C ASP A 43 16.93 -13.39 -15.74
N ALA A 44 17.48 -12.58 -14.84
CA ALA A 44 18.30 -13.06 -13.73
C ALA A 44 17.49 -13.97 -12.79
N VAL A 45 16.24 -13.62 -12.48
CA VAL A 45 15.37 -14.44 -11.63
C VAL A 45 15.03 -15.76 -12.31
N ARG A 46 14.58 -15.75 -13.57
CA ARG A 46 14.26 -16.97 -14.34
C ARG A 46 15.46 -17.89 -14.52
N ASN A 47 16.61 -17.33 -14.91
CA ASN A 47 17.85 -18.10 -15.05
C ASN A 47 18.30 -18.70 -13.71
N GLY A 48 17.98 -18.02 -12.60
CA GLY A 48 18.19 -18.46 -11.24
C GLY A 48 17.47 -19.77 -10.88
N GLU A 49 16.39 -20.13 -11.57
CA GLU A 49 15.70 -21.41 -11.32
C GLU A 49 16.53 -22.62 -11.76
N ALA A 50 17.22 -22.50 -12.89
CA ALA A 50 17.98 -23.59 -13.50
C ALA A 50 19.48 -23.52 -13.20
N SER A 51 20.03 -22.32 -13.00
CA SER A 51 21.46 -22.06 -12.91
C SER A 51 21.80 -21.09 -11.79
N GLY A 52 23.06 -21.10 -11.34
CA GLY A 52 23.52 -20.11 -10.36
C GLY A 52 23.59 -18.72 -10.97
N VAL A 53 23.28 -17.69 -10.18
CA VAL A 53 23.25 -16.30 -10.62
C VAL A 53 24.22 -15.50 -9.78
N ARG A 54 25.04 -14.67 -10.45
CA ARG A 54 25.92 -13.71 -9.81
C ARG A 54 25.38 -12.31 -10.03
N LEU A 55 25.09 -11.62 -8.94
CA LEU A 55 24.71 -10.20 -8.94
C LEU A 55 25.76 -9.39 -8.19
N ARG A 56 25.96 -8.14 -8.59
CA ARG A 56 26.64 -7.18 -7.72
C ARG A 56 25.78 -6.90 -6.50
N SER A 57 26.42 -6.49 -5.40
CA SER A 57 25.69 -6.16 -4.18
C SER A 57 24.64 -5.06 -4.40
N GLU A 58 24.99 -4.02 -5.15
CA GLU A 58 24.08 -2.94 -5.53
C GLU A 58 22.91 -3.41 -6.41
N GLU A 59 23.15 -4.35 -7.33
CA GLU A 59 22.09 -4.91 -8.19
C GLU A 59 21.08 -5.73 -7.39
N TYR A 60 21.55 -6.45 -6.37
CA TYR A 60 20.66 -7.20 -5.47
C TYR A 60 19.84 -6.27 -4.57
N GLU A 61 20.45 -5.20 -4.04
CA GLU A 61 19.72 -4.18 -3.28
C GLU A 61 18.64 -3.50 -4.14
N ASP A 62 18.98 -3.10 -5.36
CA ASP A 62 18.05 -2.47 -6.29
C ASP A 62 16.89 -3.41 -6.65
N LEU A 63 17.18 -4.68 -6.95
CA LEU A 63 16.16 -5.70 -7.19
C LEU A 63 15.20 -5.81 -6.00
N TYR A 64 15.77 -5.92 -4.79
CA TYR A 64 15.01 -6.05 -3.55
C TYR A 64 14.11 -4.84 -3.28
N TYR A 65 14.62 -3.62 -3.44
CA TYR A 65 13.83 -2.40 -3.23
C TYR A 65 12.71 -2.25 -4.25
N ASN A 66 12.99 -2.57 -5.52
CA ASN A 66 11.98 -2.54 -6.57
C ASN A 66 10.86 -3.55 -6.28
N LEU A 67 11.21 -4.79 -5.92
CA LEU A 67 10.21 -5.80 -5.59
C LEU A 67 9.32 -5.36 -4.42
N LEU A 68 9.92 -4.95 -3.29
CA LEU A 68 9.16 -4.51 -2.11
C LEU A 68 8.26 -3.30 -2.40
N HIS A 69 8.72 -2.36 -3.22
CA HIS A 69 7.87 -1.26 -3.64
C HIS A 69 6.73 -1.77 -4.53
N ARG A 70 7.01 -2.56 -5.56
CA ARG A 70 5.98 -3.06 -6.48
C ARG A 70 4.96 -3.97 -5.83
N ILE A 71 5.28 -4.67 -4.75
CA ILE A 71 4.30 -5.50 -4.02
C ILE A 71 3.55 -4.75 -2.90
N GLY A 72 3.73 -3.44 -2.78
CA GLY A 72 2.99 -2.61 -1.82
C GLY A 72 3.61 -2.52 -0.42
N TYR A 73 4.79 -3.07 -0.17
CA TYR A 73 5.43 -3.00 1.14
C TYR A 73 5.89 -1.58 1.50
N THR A 74 6.33 -0.81 0.50
CA THR A 74 6.71 0.59 0.67
C THR A 74 5.89 1.51 -0.21
N ARG A 75 5.45 2.64 0.36
CA ARG A 75 4.75 3.70 -0.37
C ARG A 75 5.55 4.27 -1.53
N GLU A 76 6.84 4.47 -1.31
CA GLU A 76 7.77 5.06 -2.27
C GLU A 76 8.97 4.15 -2.43
N LEU A 77 9.51 4.09 -3.64
CA LEU A 77 10.72 3.34 -3.93
C LEU A 77 11.86 3.81 -3.03
N TYR A 78 12.33 2.90 -2.19
CA TYR A 78 13.51 3.12 -1.36
C TYR A 78 14.77 3.04 -2.22
N GLN A 79 15.67 4.01 -2.09
CA GLN A 79 16.88 4.11 -2.90
C GLN A 79 18.16 3.92 -2.07
N GLY A 80 18.04 3.23 -0.94
CA GLY A 80 19.16 3.01 -0.03
C GLY A 80 19.42 4.17 0.94
N PRO A 81 20.19 3.90 2.02
CA PRO A 81 20.39 4.84 3.12
C PRO A 81 21.22 6.06 2.72
N SER A 82 22.07 5.95 1.70
CA SER A 82 22.90 7.07 1.23
C SER A 82 22.07 8.12 0.51
N ILE A 83 21.12 7.72 -0.33
CA ILE A 83 20.25 8.65 -1.06
C ILE A 83 19.27 9.35 -0.11
N GLU A 84 18.67 8.62 0.84
CA GLU A 84 17.79 9.24 1.84
C GLU A 84 18.52 10.28 2.71
N ARG A 85 19.76 10.00 3.13
CA ARG A 85 20.60 10.98 3.83
C ARG A 85 20.92 12.20 2.96
N ALA A 86 21.20 11.99 1.67
CA ALA A 86 21.44 13.08 0.73
C ALA A 86 20.20 13.96 0.52
N ARG A 87 19.00 13.37 0.45
CA ARG A 87 17.73 14.11 0.38
C ARG A 87 17.51 14.98 1.61
N LEU A 88 17.74 14.43 2.81
CA LEU A 88 17.66 15.17 4.06
C LEU A 88 18.68 16.32 4.12
N PHE A 89 19.93 16.06 3.72
CA PHE A 89 20.93 17.13 3.60
C PHE A 89 20.47 18.24 2.63
N HIS A 90 19.90 17.85 1.49
CA HIS A 90 19.42 18.78 0.49
C HIS A 90 18.22 19.63 0.93
N SER A 91 17.39 19.19 1.90
CA SER A 91 16.30 20.02 2.42
C SER A 91 16.80 21.22 3.24
N PHE A 92 17.98 21.11 3.86
CA PHE A 92 18.57 22.18 4.68
C PHE A 92 19.59 23.05 3.93
N LYS A 93 20.11 22.58 2.77
CA LYS A 93 21.22 23.26 2.06
C LYS A 93 20.96 24.71 1.66
N ALA A 94 19.69 25.09 1.50
CA ALA A 94 19.31 26.41 1.00
C ALA A 94 19.44 27.51 2.07
N ASN A 95 19.45 27.14 3.35
CA ASN A 95 19.58 28.06 4.47
C ASN A 95 20.84 27.73 5.28
N THR A 96 21.83 28.62 5.25
CA THR A 96 23.13 28.42 5.91
C THR A 96 23.01 28.15 7.41
N ALA A 97 22.06 28.80 8.10
CA ALA A 97 21.88 28.61 9.54
C ALA A 97 21.25 27.24 9.86
N GLU A 98 20.29 26.79 9.05
CA GLU A 98 19.69 25.46 9.20
C GLU A 98 20.66 24.35 8.83
N LEU A 99 21.47 24.57 7.79
CA LEU A 99 22.53 23.64 7.40
C LEU A 99 23.58 23.49 8.51
N ASP A 100 24.02 24.59 9.12
CA ASP A 100 24.97 24.53 10.24
C ASP A 100 24.38 23.76 11.43
N LEU A 101 23.12 24.03 11.78
CA LEU A 101 22.41 23.28 12.82
C LEU A 101 22.33 21.78 12.49
N TYR A 102 21.98 21.42 11.25
CA TYR A 102 21.97 20.04 10.78
C TYR A 102 23.34 19.37 10.95
N MET A 103 24.42 20.03 10.54
CA MET A 103 25.78 19.49 10.64
C MET A 103 26.21 19.29 12.10
N GLN A 104 25.88 20.23 12.99
CA GLN A 104 26.16 20.13 14.42
C GLN A 104 25.35 19.02 15.10
N VAL A 105 24.07 18.85 14.74
CA VAL A 105 23.21 17.77 15.24
C VAL A 105 23.72 16.43 14.74
N SER A 106 23.99 16.29 13.44
CA SER A 106 24.47 15.05 12.82
C SER A 106 25.80 14.58 13.41
N SER A 107 26.77 15.49 13.56
CA SER A 107 28.06 15.16 14.18
C SER A 107 27.91 14.74 15.65
N THR A 108 27.06 15.45 16.41
CA THR A 108 26.78 15.10 17.81
C THR A 108 26.11 13.73 17.91
N MET A 109 25.12 13.46 17.07
CA MET A 109 24.39 12.18 17.04
C MET A 109 25.31 11.02 16.66
N ASN A 110 26.11 11.16 15.59
CA ASN A 110 27.09 10.15 15.18
C ASN A 110 28.09 9.84 16.30
N ARG A 111 28.58 10.86 17.01
CA ARG A 111 29.47 10.68 18.16
C ARG A 111 28.80 9.89 19.29
N LEU A 112 27.56 10.25 19.65
CA LEU A 112 26.80 9.55 20.68
C LEU A 112 26.54 8.08 20.29
N MET A 113 26.22 7.84 19.02
CA MET A 113 25.99 6.49 18.48
C MET A 113 27.25 5.63 18.40
N MET A 114 28.42 6.22 18.18
CA MET A 114 29.69 5.49 18.06
C MET A 114 30.30 5.13 19.41
N VAL A 115 30.29 6.06 20.37
CA VAL A 115 30.97 5.90 21.66
C VAL A 115 30.08 5.17 22.67
N GLY A 116 28.76 5.17 22.46
CA GLY A 116 27.80 4.91 23.53
C GLY A 116 27.84 6.02 24.59
N ILE A 117 26.80 6.16 25.40
CA ILE A 117 26.92 6.99 26.59
C ILE A 117 27.79 6.20 27.57
N GLN A 118 28.89 6.81 28.04
CA GLN A 118 30.00 6.18 28.79
C GLN A 118 29.64 5.48 30.12
N ASN A 119 28.36 5.20 30.41
CA ASN A 119 27.88 4.77 31.72
C ASN A 119 27.01 3.49 31.68
N GLY A 120 27.46 2.43 30.99
CA GLY A 120 26.92 1.07 31.21
C GLY A 120 25.43 0.84 30.89
N ASP A 121 24.78 1.75 30.16
CA ASP A 121 23.36 1.73 29.82
C ASP A 121 23.15 1.53 28.29
N PRO A 122 21.92 1.26 27.81
CA PRO A 122 21.64 0.34 26.69
C PRO A 122 22.25 0.75 25.34
N LYS A 123 22.29 -0.22 24.41
CA LYS A 123 22.86 -0.17 23.05
C LYS A 123 23.06 1.27 22.53
N PRO A 124 24.25 1.63 21.99
CA PRO A 124 24.60 2.99 21.53
C PRO A 124 23.61 3.68 20.58
N THR A 125 22.61 2.97 20.05
CA THR A 125 21.60 3.48 19.13
C THR A 125 20.24 3.79 19.77
N ASP A 126 20.06 3.68 21.09
CA ASP A 126 18.73 3.90 21.72
C ASP A 126 18.28 5.39 21.66
N PRO A 127 17.18 5.71 20.94
CA PRO A 127 16.68 7.09 20.85
C PRO A 127 16.22 7.67 22.20
N ARG A 128 15.82 6.83 23.17
CA ARG A 128 15.40 7.29 24.50
C ARG A 128 16.54 7.94 25.27
N VAL A 129 17.77 7.58 24.94
CA VAL A 129 18.98 8.09 25.56
C VAL A 129 19.54 9.28 24.76
N ILE A 130 19.53 9.19 23.43
CA ILE A 130 20.15 10.19 22.55
C ILE A 130 19.27 11.44 22.36
N LEU A 131 17.95 11.29 22.19
CA LEU A 131 17.06 12.43 21.92
C LEU A 131 17.04 13.47 23.07
N PRO A 132 17.04 13.09 24.36
CA PRO A 132 17.16 14.05 25.45
C PRO A 132 18.48 14.86 25.42
N GLU A 133 19.60 14.22 25.08
CA GLU A 133 20.90 14.90 24.97
C GLU A 133 20.92 15.89 23.80
N ILE A 134 20.34 15.51 22.66
CA ILE A 134 20.15 16.42 21.53
C ILE A 134 19.24 17.59 21.92
N LYS A 135 18.13 17.34 22.64
CA LYS A 135 17.23 18.39 23.14
C LYS A 135 17.96 19.41 24.00
N LYS A 136 18.79 18.92 24.93
CA LYS A 136 19.52 19.75 25.89
C LYS A 136 20.48 20.70 25.16
N LYS A 137 21.10 20.25 24.06
CA LYS A 137 22.10 21.01 23.31
C LYS A 137 21.52 21.90 22.20
N PHE A 138 20.45 21.45 21.53
CA PHE A 138 19.94 22.06 20.29
C PHE A 138 18.45 22.42 20.31
N GLY A 139 17.77 22.19 21.44
CA GLY A 139 16.35 22.50 21.60
C GLY A 139 15.42 21.68 20.68
N ALA A 140 14.24 22.23 20.42
CA ALA A 140 13.19 21.56 19.64
C ALA A 140 13.59 21.36 18.16
N ALA A 141 14.29 22.32 17.56
CA ALA A 141 14.76 22.23 16.18
C ALA A 141 15.75 21.07 16.00
N GLY A 142 16.69 20.91 16.93
CA GLY A 142 17.65 19.79 16.88
C GLY A 142 16.99 18.42 17.11
N ILE A 143 15.98 18.33 17.99
CA ILE A 143 15.18 17.10 18.12
C ILE A 143 14.56 16.73 16.79
N LYS A 144 13.93 17.69 16.09
CA LYS A 144 13.21 17.41 14.84
C LYS A 144 14.15 16.77 13.81
N ILE A 145 15.34 17.35 13.64
CA ILE A 145 16.38 16.82 12.77
C ILE A 145 16.82 15.41 13.23
N ALA A 146 17.05 15.21 14.52
CA ALA A 146 17.47 13.90 15.03
C ALA A 146 16.40 12.81 14.83
N ILE A 147 15.11 13.14 14.99
CA ILE A 147 14.01 12.23 14.68
C ILE A 147 14.02 11.83 13.21
N GLU A 148 14.13 12.80 12.29
CA GLU A 148 14.21 12.53 10.85
C GLU A 148 15.43 11.63 10.51
N MET A 149 16.58 11.85 11.16
CA MET A 149 17.74 10.98 10.99
C MET A 149 17.53 9.56 11.53
N TYR A 150 16.86 9.43 12.69
CA TYR A 150 16.49 8.12 13.25
C TYR A 150 15.51 7.36 12.36
N GLU A 151 14.56 8.06 11.74
CA GLU A 151 13.63 7.47 10.78
C GLU A 151 14.37 6.90 9.56
N ILE A 152 15.36 7.61 9.03
CA ILE A 152 16.21 7.12 7.94
C ILE A 152 16.97 5.85 8.35
N ILE A 153 17.57 5.83 9.54
CA ILE A 153 18.30 4.67 10.07
C ILE A 153 17.34 3.48 10.22
N ASN A 154 16.20 3.68 10.88
CA ASN A 154 15.19 2.64 11.11
C ASN A 154 14.64 2.09 9.78
N ARG A 155 14.38 2.97 8.80
CA ARG A 155 13.96 2.54 7.47
C ARG A 155 15.06 1.72 6.79
N GLY A 156 16.33 2.13 6.86
CA GLY A 156 17.45 1.37 6.32
C GLY A 156 17.61 -0.02 6.95
N ILE A 157 17.40 -0.13 8.26
CA ILE A 157 17.40 -1.42 8.97
C ILE A 157 16.25 -2.32 8.45
N ARG A 158 15.03 -1.79 8.34
CA ARG A 158 13.86 -2.54 7.86
C ARG A 158 13.98 -2.96 6.39
N MET A 159 14.62 -2.12 5.58
CA MET A 159 14.83 -2.35 4.15
C MET A 159 16.11 -3.16 3.87
N ASN A 160 16.88 -3.57 4.88
CA ASN A 160 18.12 -4.29 4.62
C ASN A 160 17.81 -5.70 4.07
N PRO A 161 18.31 -6.06 2.87
CA PRO A 161 18.00 -7.35 2.23
C PRO A 161 18.70 -8.54 2.89
N HIS A 162 19.62 -8.30 3.82
CA HIS A 162 20.35 -9.29 4.59
C HIS A 162 19.86 -9.43 6.03
N HIS A 163 18.93 -8.58 6.48
CA HIS A 163 18.38 -8.64 7.83
C HIS A 163 16.86 -8.78 7.80
N GLY A 164 16.36 -9.86 8.41
CA GLY A 164 14.94 -10.20 8.51
C GLY A 164 14.15 -9.38 9.53
N ILE A 165 14.35 -8.06 9.64
CA ILE A 165 13.48 -7.23 10.50
C ILE A 165 12.24 -6.86 9.68
N GLY A 166 11.21 -7.71 9.75
CA GLY A 166 9.92 -7.53 9.09
C GLY A 166 8.77 -7.92 10.00
N ASN A 167 7.54 -7.72 9.54
CA ASN A 167 6.38 -8.17 10.28
C ASN A 167 6.07 -9.60 9.84
N GLU A 168 6.24 -10.56 10.72
CA GLU A 168 5.95 -11.97 10.41
C GLU A 168 4.46 -12.12 10.12
N TRP A 169 4.11 -12.36 8.85
CA TRP A 169 2.76 -12.76 8.47
C TRP A 169 2.61 -14.25 8.71
N ILE A 170 1.67 -14.63 9.57
CA ILE A 170 1.46 -16.03 9.95
C ILE A 170 0.96 -16.84 8.74
N ASN A 171 0.11 -16.25 7.91
CA ASN A 171 -0.47 -16.89 6.74
C ASN A 171 -0.33 -15.99 5.51
N PRO A 172 0.67 -16.22 4.64
CA PRO A 172 0.78 -15.54 3.36
C PRO A 172 -0.48 -15.69 2.52
N LEU A 173 -0.87 -14.62 1.82
CA LEU A 173 -2.06 -14.56 0.98
C LEU A 173 -1.66 -14.64 -0.49
N GLU A 174 -2.26 -15.54 -1.25
CA GLU A 174 -1.92 -15.71 -2.67
C GLU A 174 -2.33 -14.48 -3.50
N LEU A 175 -1.38 -13.82 -4.15
CA LEU A 175 -1.65 -12.61 -4.93
C LEU A 175 -2.70 -12.86 -6.04
N LYS A 176 -2.62 -14.01 -6.73
CA LYS A 176 -3.61 -14.43 -7.74
C LYS A 176 -5.05 -14.42 -7.24
N GLY A 177 -5.30 -14.55 -5.93
CA GLY A 177 -6.64 -14.52 -5.34
C GLY A 177 -7.34 -13.16 -5.51
N LEU A 178 -6.58 -12.07 -5.66
CA LEU A 178 -7.12 -10.75 -6.00
C LEU A 178 -7.77 -10.73 -7.39
N PHE A 179 -7.19 -11.47 -8.34
CA PHE A 179 -7.58 -11.45 -9.75
C PHE A 179 -8.51 -12.60 -10.12
N LYS A 180 -8.35 -13.78 -9.48
CA LYS A 180 -9.17 -14.97 -9.73
C LYS A 180 -10.34 -15.12 -8.76
N GLY A 181 -10.37 -14.33 -7.70
CA GLY A 181 -11.30 -14.49 -6.58
C GLY A 181 -10.71 -15.37 -5.49
N THR A 182 -11.18 -15.16 -4.26
CA THR A 182 -10.84 -15.97 -3.09
C THR A 182 -11.92 -15.81 -2.04
N ASP A 183 -12.23 -16.92 -1.37
CA ASP A 183 -13.13 -17.00 -0.22
C ASP A 183 -12.38 -16.88 1.11
N GLN A 184 -11.05 -16.70 1.07
CA GLN A 184 -10.26 -16.46 2.26
C GLN A 184 -10.72 -15.17 2.95
N GLN A 185 -11.01 -15.29 4.24
CA GLN A 185 -11.40 -14.16 5.06
C GLN A 185 -10.20 -13.21 5.28
N PRO A 186 -10.41 -11.89 5.21
CA PRO A 186 -9.35 -10.92 5.48
C PRO A 186 -8.81 -11.04 6.90
N GLU A 187 -7.52 -10.80 7.10
CA GLU A 187 -6.90 -10.92 8.43
C GLU A 187 -7.07 -9.65 9.30
N LYS A 188 -7.07 -8.46 8.66
CA LYS A 188 -7.08 -7.15 9.35
C LYS A 188 -8.28 -6.27 9.03
N ALA A 189 -9.13 -6.71 8.11
CA ALA A 189 -10.15 -5.90 7.47
C ALA A 189 -11.48 -6.64 7.50
N ARG A 190 -12.58 -5.96 7.19
CA ARG A 190 -13.91 -6.59 7.24
C ARG A 190 -14.24 -7.30 5.94
N PHE A 191 -13.89 -6.72 4.79
CA PHE A 191 -14.34 -7.20 3.48
C PHE A 191 -13.20 -7.61 2.54
N ILE A 192 -12.09 -6.86 2.49
CA ILE A 192 -10.92 -7.18 1.64
C ILE A 192 -9.62 -7.07 2.43
N ASP A 193 -8.69 -8.00 2.19
CA ASP A 193 -7.41 -8.00 2.91
C ASP A 193 -6.55 -6.77 2.60
N GLN A 194 -5.95 -6.20 3.65
CA GLN A 194 -5.09 -5.01 3.57
C GLN A 194 -3.93 -5.19 2.58
N ARG A 195 -3.41 -6.41 2.43
CA ARG A 195 -2.30 -6.71 1.51
C ARG A 195 -2.66 -6.44 0.06
N TYR A 196 -3.90 -6.71 -0.33
CA TYR A 196 -4.37 -6.39 -1.69
C TYR A 196 -4.55 -4.89 -1.90
N ILE A 197 -5.00 -4.16 -0.87
CA ILE A 197 -5.10 -2.68 -0.92
C ILE A 197 -3.70 -2.08 -1.09
N ASP A 198 -2.75 -2.50 -0.26
CA ASP A 198 -1.37 -2.00 -0.28
C ASP A 198 -0.71 -2.30 -1.63
N TYR A 199 -0.88 -3.53 -2.13
CA TYR A 199 -0.45 -3.94 -3.47
C TYR A 199 -1.04 -3.05 -4.57
N LEU A 200 -2.37 -2.88 -4.61
CA LEU A 200 -3.04 -2.08 -5.64
C LEU A 200 -2.66 -0.61 -5.58
N SER A 201 -2.34 -0.08 -4.39
CA SER A 201 -1.91 1.31 -4.22
C SER A 201 -0.61 1.67 -4.95
N ASN A 202 0.18 0.66 -5.30
CA ASN A 202 1.39 0.81 -6.12
C ASN A 202 1.23 0.22 -7.53
N ASN A 203 0.09 -0.40 -7.84
CA ASN A 203 -0.22 -1.01 -9.15
C ASN A 203 -1.64 -0.61 -9.61
N HIS A 204 -1.90 0.69 -9.71
CA HIS A 204 -3.22 1.21 -10.06
C HIS A 204 -3.74 0.76 -11.43
N ASP A 205 -2.84 0.40 -12.34
CA ASP A 205 -3.16 -0.17 -13.65
C ASP A 205 -3.87 -1.54 -13.54
N ARG A 206 -3.65 -2.27 -12.45
CA ARG A 206 -4.19 -3.61 -12.19
C ARG A 206 -5.62 -3.60 -11.63
N ILE A 207 -6.17 -2.43 -11.27
CA ILE A 207 -7.53 -2.31 -10.72
C ILE A 207 -8.58 -2.89 -11.69
N GLY A 208 -8.39 -2.69 -13.00
CA GLY A 208 -9.31 -3.21 -14.01
C GLY A 208 -9.33 -4.74 -14.15
N ASP A 209 -8.27 -5.40 -13.68
CA ASP A 209 -8.05 -6.84 -13.77
C ASP A 209 -8.52 -7.59 -12.51
N MET A 210 -8.89 -6.85 -11.45
CA MET A 210 -9.41 -7.44 -10.21
C MET A 210 -10.60 -8.36 -10.49
N HIS A 211 -10.74 -9.41 -9.69
CA HIS A 211 -11.97 -10.17 -9.69
C HIS A 211 -13.14 -9.27 -9.29
N TRP A 212 -14.28 -9.35 -9.99
CA TRP A 212 -15.43 -8.48 -9.77
C TRP A 212 -15.87 -8.45 -8.29
N ARG A 213 -15.91 -9.62 -7.63
CA ARG A 213 -16.24 -9.72 -6.21
C ARG A 213 -15.23 -9.04 -5.27
N GLN A 214 -13.94 -9.01 -5.63
CA GLN A 214 -12.93 -8.29 -4.86
C GLN A 214 -13.10 -6.78 -5.00
N PHE A 215 -13.58 -6.31 -6.16
CA PHE A 215 -13.89 -4.90 -6.38
C PHE A 215 -15.09 -4.43 -5.55
N GLU A 216 -16.12 -5.27 -5.38
CA GLU A 216 -17.23 -5.00 -4.45
C GLU A 216 -16.75 -4.98 -3.00
N LYS A 217 -15.94 -5.95 -2.60
CA LYS A 217 -15.33 -6.00 -1.26
C LYS A 217 -14.48 -4.75 -0.97
N LEU A 218 -13.71 -4.26 -1.95
CA LEU A 218 -12.95 -3.00 -1.83
C LEU A 218 -13.88 -1.80 -1.59
N THR A 219 -15.00 -1.75 -2.31
CA THR A 219 -16.00 -0.69 -2.18
C THR A 219 -16.65 -0.71 -0.79
N ALA A 220 -17.04 -1.90 -0.33
CA ALA A 220 -17.59 -2.09 1.01
C ALA A 220 -16.59 -1.69 2.11
N GLU A 221 -15.33 -2.11 1.98
CA GLU A 221 -14.26 -1.76 2.92
C GLU A 221 -14.02 -0.24 2.98
N PHE A 222 -14.12 0.46 1.85
CA PHE A 222 -13.97 1.92 1.83
C PHE A 222 -15.03 2.60 2.72
N TYR A 223 -16.31 2.27 2.52
CA TYR A 223 -17.40 2.86 3.31
C TYR A 223 -17.34 2.45 4.78
N GLU A 224 -16.98 1.19 5.07
CA GLU A 224 -16.81 0.71 6.45
C GLU A 224 -15.75 1.54 7.19
N ARG A 225 -14.59 1.78 6.55
CA ARG A 225 -13.53 2.59 7.16
C ARG A 225 -13.82 4.09 7.19
N ASP A 226 -14.74 4.55 6.36
CA ASP A 226 -15.27 5.92 6.44
C ASP A 226 -16.31 6.08 7.56
N GLY A 227 -16.60 5.00 8.30
CA GLY A 227 -17.43 5.01 9.50
C GLY A 227 -18.90 4.71 9.24
N TYR A 228 -19.26 4.19 8.07
CA TYR A 228 -20.63 3.77 7.77
C TYR A 228 -20.88 2.33 8.20
N LYS A 229 -22.15 1.99 8.39
CA LYS A 229 -22.59 0.60 8.46
C LYS A 229 -22.73 0.08 7.03
N VAL A 230 -22.07 -1.03 6.73
CA VAL A 230 -22.06 -1.60 5.39
C VAL A 230 -22.63 -3.02 5.39
N ASP A 231 -23.49 -3.29 4.41
CA ASP A 231 -23.92 -4.62 4.01
C ASP A 231 -23.44 -4.89 2.59
N LEU A 232 -22.64 -5.95 2.43
CA LEU A 232 -22.16 -6.41 1.14
C LEU A 232 -23.09 -7.53 0.69
N GLY A 233 -23.79 -7.32 -0.43
CA GLY A 233 -24.72 -8.29 -1.00
C GLY A 233 -24.05 -9.64 -1.30
N PRO A 234 -24.81 -10.72 -1.55
CA PRO A 234 -24.26 -12.05 -1.77
C PRO A 234 -23.38 -12.16 -3.02
N GLY A 235 -23.47 -11.19 -3.95
CA GLY A 235 -22.69 -11.10 -5.19
C GLY A 235 -23.33 -11.82 -6.39
N SER A 236 -24.40 -12.58 -6.17
CA SER A 236 -25.19 -13.16 -7.26
C SER A 236 -26.67 -13.07 -6.93
N GLY A 237 -27.49 -12.66 -7.90
CA GLY A 237 -28.93 -12.52 -7.69
C GLY A 237 -29.30 -11.36 -6.75
N ASP A 238 -28.49 -10.31 -6.74
CA ASP A 238 -28.66 -9.10 -5.93
C ASP A 238 -29.42 -7.97 -6.65
N ASP A 239 -30.08 -8.31 -7.76
CA ASP A 239 -30.81 -7.40 -8.66
C ASP A 239 -29.99 -6.16 -9.07
N GLY A 240 -28.65 -6.25 -9.01
CA GLY A 240 -27.74 -5.17 -9.39
C GLY A 240 -27.31 -4.24 -8.25
N VAL A 241 -27.69 -4.51 -7.00
CA VAL A 241 -27.25 -3.76 -5.81
C VAL A 241 -26.18 -4.55 -5.04
N ASP A 242 -24.92 -4.16 -5.22
CA ASP A 242 -23.79 -4.91 -4.67
C ASP A 242 -23.49 -4.52 -3.22
N VAL A 243 -23.64 -3.25 -2.85
CA VAL A 243 -23.38 -2.75 -1.48
C VAL A 243 -24.50 -1.82 -1.02
N ARG A 244 -24.95 -1.98 0.21
CA ARG A 244 -25.87 -1.07 0.90
C ARG A 244 -25.13 -0.38 2.04
N VAL A 245 -25.32 0.93 2.18
CA VAL A 245 -24.58 1.78 3.12
C VAL A 245 -25.57 2.57 3.96
N TRP A 246 -25.39 2.55 5.28
CA TRP A 246 -26.19 3.32 6.24
C TRP A 246 -25.29 4.21 7.11
N LYS A 247 -25.87 5.30 7.64
CA LYS A 247 -25.23 6.10 8.69
C LYS A 247 -24.93 5.21 9.91
N SER A 248 -23.89 5.56 10.66
CA SER A 248 -23.42 4.77 11.81
C SER A 248 -24.48 4.62 12.91
N ASP A 249 -25.35 5.61 13.06
CA ASP A 249 -26.45 5.66 14.03
C ASP A 249 -27.77 5.07 13.52
N ALA A 250 -27.83 4.62 12.26
CA ALA A 250 -29.06 4.08 11.66
C ALA A 250 -29.59 2.85 12.43
N GLY A 251 -30.90 2.81 12.63
CA GLY A 251 -31.63 1.71 13.24
C GLY A 251 -31.88 0.55 12.26
N PRO A 252 -32.35 -0.61 12.75
CA PRO A 252 -32.55 -1.82 11.92
C PRO A 252 -33.61 -1.68 10.82
N SER A 253 -34.54 -0.74 10.94
CA SER A 253 -35.63 -0.50 9.99
C SER A 253 -35.39 0.71 9.08
N ASP A 254 -34.25 1.39 9.24
CA ASP A 254 -33.92 2.57 8.44
C ASP A 254 -33.52 2.14 7.03
N SER A 255 -33.98 2.91 6.04
CA SER A 255 -33.56 2.70 4.66
C SER A 255 -32.08 3.08 4.47
N PRO A 256 -31.39 2.49 3.48
CA PRO A 256 -29.99 2.82 3.22
C PRO A 256 -29.80 4.31 2.96
N LEU A 257 -28.67 4.86 3.42
CA LEU A 257 -28.23 6.17 2.95
C LEU A 257 -27.99 6.12 1.44
N CYS A 258 -27.24 5.12 0.99
CA CYS A 258 -27.07 4.88 -0.43
C CYS A 258 -26.94 3.39 -0.74
N ILE A 259 -27.25 3.08 -2.00
CA ILE A 259 -26.98 1.78 -2.61
C ILE A 259 -25.92 1.95 -3.69
N VAL A 260 -25.06 0.96 -3.82
CA VAL A 260 -23.89 1.01 -4.68
C VAL A 260 -23.94 -0.11 -5.70
N GLN A 261 -23.76 0.24 -6.96
CA GLN A 261 -23.56 -0.69 -8.06
C GLN A 261 -22.14 -0.58 -8.59
N CYS A 262 -21.39 -1.66 -8.40
CA CYS A 262 -20.02 -1.87 -8.83
C CYS A 262 -19.99 -2.38 -10.28
N LYS A 263 -19.27 -1.67 -11.15
CA LYS A 263 -19.02 -2.09 -12.53
C LYS A 263 -17.52 -2.13 -12.80
N ARG A 264 -16.92 -3.30 -12.59
CA ARG A 264 -15.58 -3.60 -13.07
C ARG A 264 -15.66 -3.98 -14.55
N GLN A 265 -15.15 -3.11 -15.43
CA GLN A 265 -15.07 -3.35 -16.88
C GLN A 265 -14.12 -2.33 -17.54
N LYS A 266 -13.76 -2.57 -18.80
CA LYS A 266 -12.94 -1.63 -19.58
C LYS A 266 -13.79 -0.55 -20.26
N ASP A 267 -14.93 -0.95 -20.81
CA ASP A 267 -15.83 -0.06 -21.52
C ASP A 267 -16.52 0.95 -20.60
N LYS A 268 -16.87 2.10 -21.16
CA LYS A 268 -17.56 3.15 -20.43
C LYS A 268 -18.94 2.68 -19.97
N ILE A 269 -19.39 3.19 -18.83
CA ILE A 269 -20.70 2.85 -18.28
C ILE A 269 -21.77 3.61 -19.07
N GLU A 270 -22.71 2.86 -19.61
CA GLU A 270 -23.78 3.37 -20.46
C GLU A 270 -25.02 3.78 -19.66
N LYS A 271 -25.86 4.61 -20.28
CA LYS A 271 -27.10 5.16 -19.69
C LYS A 271 -28.09 4.11 -19.16
N ILE A 272 -27.99 2.86 -19.62
CA ILE A 272 -28.88 1.78 -19.15
C ILE A 272 -28.60 1.42 -17.70
N VAL A 273 -27.33 1.42 -17.28
CA VAL A 273 -26.92 1.15 -15.89
C VAL A 273 -27.44 2.24 -14.96
N VAL A 274 -27.30 3.50 -15.37
CA VAL A 274 -27.83 4.66 -14.63
C VAL A 274 -29.34 4.55 -14.41
N LYS A 275 -30.10 4.15 -15.44
CA LYS A 275 -31.56 4.02 -15.34
C LYS A 275 -31.97 2.86 -14.44
N GLY A 276 -31.25 1.73 -14.50
CA GLY A 276 -31.47 0.58 -13.63
C GLY A 276 -31.25 0.98 -12.17
N LEU A 277 -30.08 1.52 -11.85
CA LEU A 277 -29.74 1.95 -10.50
C LEU A 277 -30.74 2.96 -9.94
N HIS A 278 -31.24 3.89 -10.76
CA HIS A 278 -32.26 4.84 -10.29
C HIS A 278 -33.56 4.13 -9.87
N ALA A 279 -33.99 3.11 -10.60
CA ALA A 279 -35.16 2.31 -10.23
C ALA A 279 -34.91 1.58 -8.90
N ASP A 280 -33.71 1.02 -8.72
CA ASP A 280 -33.32 0.32 -7.50
C ASP A 280 -33.28 1.26 -6.29
N VAL A 281 -32.79 2.51 -6.48
CA VAL A 281 -32.80 3.55 -5.43
C VAL A 281 -34.22 3.81 -4.94
N GLN A 282 -35.20 3.91 -5.85
CA GLN A 282 -36.59 4.12 -5.49
C GLN A 282 -37.20 2.89 -4.78
N PHE A 283 -36.85 1.69 -5.24
CA PHE A 283 -37.34 0.44 -4.66
C PHE A 283 -36.83 0.23 -3.24
N GLU A 284 -35.52 0.42 -3.02
CA GLU A 284 -34.84 0.30 -1.73
C GLU A 284 -35.08 1.51 -0.80
N ARG A 285 -35.70 2.58 -1.33
CA ARG A 285 -35.92 3.87 -0.63
C ARG A 285 -34.63 4.50 -0.11
N ALA A 286 -33.54 4.31 -0.85
CA ALA A 286 -32.25 4.90 -0.51
C ALA A 286 -32.24 6.41 -0.80
N GLU A 287 -31.45 7.20 -0.07
CA GLU A 287 -31.36 8.65 -0.34
C GLU A 287 -30.74 8.93 -1.72
N TYR A 288 -29.77 8.13 -2.15
CA TYR A 288 -29.16 8.20 -3.49
C TYR A 288 -28.49 6.89 -3.91
N GLY A 289 -28.14 6.79 -5.19
CA GLY A 289 -27.35 5.68 -5.75
C GLY A 289 -25.91 6.07 -6.04
N VAL A 290 -24.99 5.10 -6.02
CA VAL A 290 -23.59 5.30 -6.41
C VAL A 290 -23.17 4.27 -7.43
N ILE A 291 -22.66 4.71 -8.58
CA ILE A 291 -21.97 3.84 -9.53
C ILE A 291 -20.48 3.88 -9.22
N VAL A 292 -19.90 2.75 -8.86
CA VAL A 292 -18.46 2.62 -8.64
C VAL A 292 -17.87 1.82 -9.79
N THR A 293 -16.88 2.35 -10.51
CA THR A 293 -16.36 1.70 -11.72
C THR A 293 -14.86 1.82 -11.88
N THR A 294 -14.26 0.78 -12.46
CA THR A 294 -12.85 0.77 -12.90
C THR A 294 -12.64 1.48 -14.26
N SER A 295 -13.72 1.99 -14.88
CA SER A 295 -13.71 2.79 -16.10
C SER A 295 -14.27 4.19 -15.80
N GLU A 296 -15.00 4.76 -16.76
CA GLU A 296 -15.67 6.06 -16.70
C GLU A 296 -17.12 5.91 -17.17
N LEU A 297 -17.99 6.82 -16.76
CA LEU A 297 -19.29 7.05 -17.35
C LEU A 297 -19.15 7.60 -18.78
N SER A 298 -19.99 7.09 -19.68
CA SER A 298 -20.19 7.69 -21.00
C SER A 298 -20.77 9.12 -20.87
N PRO A 299 -20.52 10.01 -21.85
CA PRO A 299 -21.16 11.33 -21.88
C PRO A 299 -22.70 11.24 -21.84
N GLY A 300 -23.26 10.21 -22.49
CA GLY A 300 -24.69 9.93 -22.48
C GLY A 300 -25.21 9.54 -21.09
N ALA A 301 -24.46 8.75 -20.32
CA ALA A 301 -24.80 8.42 -18.94
C ALA A 301 -24.81 9.66 -18.03
N ARG A 302 -23.76 10.50 -18.08
CA ARG A 302 -23.68 11.75 -17.29
C ARG A 302 -24.80 12.73 -17.65
N THR A 303 -25.09 12.88 -18.95
CA THR A 303 -26.21 13.70 -19.42
C THR A 303 -27.54 13.15 -18.91
N THR A 304 -27.70 11.82 -18.86
CA THR A 304 -28.92 11.19 -18.35
C THR A 304 -29.12 11.48 -16.87
N ILE A 305 -28.08 11.42 -16.04
CA ILE A 305 -28.15 11.75 -14.60
C ILE A 305 -28.65 13.19 -14.41
N SER A 306 -27.96 14.15 -15.05
CA SER A 306 -28.25 15.58 -14.89
C SER A 306 -29.60 15.99 -15.51
N ALA A 307 -29.88 15.57 -16.75
CA ALA A 307 -31.11 15.98 -17.45
C ALA A 307 -32.39 15.39 -16.84
N ARG A 308 -32.28 14.24 -16.15
CA ARG A 308 -33.42 13.60 -15.48
C ARG A 308 -33.49 13.88 -13.98
N GLY A 309 -32.50 14.59 -13.43
CA GLY A 309 -32.44 14.85 -11.99
C GLY A 309 -32.35 13.56 -11.16
N TYR A 310 -31.60 12.57 -11.62
CA TYR A 310 -31.40 11.34 -10.85
C TYR A 310 -30.41 11.59 -9.71
N ASP A 311 -30.80 11.21 -8.49
CA ASP A 311 -29.93 11.18 -7.30
C ASP A 311 -28.91 10.04 -7.41
N ILE A 312 -27.98 10.18 -8.36
CA ILE A 312 -26.92 9.22 -8.64
C ILE A 312 -25.58 9.94 -8.66
N GLN A 313 -24.64 9.42 -7.88
CA GLN A 313 -23.25 9.81 -7.88
C GLN A 313 -22.40 8.75 -8.61
N ALA A 314 -21.18 9.13 -9.00
CA ALA A 314 -20.25 8.21 -9.64
C ALA A 314 -18.85 8.33 -9.05
N VAL A 315 -18.26 7.19 -8.74
CA VAL A 315 -16.86 7.04 -8.38
C VAL A 315 -16.19 6.26 -9.49
N GLU A 316 -15.49 6.99 -10.35
CA GLU A 316 -14.78 6.44 -11.49
C GLU A 316 -13.35 6.03 -11.11
N ARG A 317 -12.59 5.52 -12.08
CA ARG A 317 -11.22 5.02 -11.87
C ARG A 317 -10.35 5.90 -10.97
N GLU A 318 -10.32 7.22 -11.21
CA GLU A 318 -9.49 8.14 -10.41
C GLU A 318 -9.97 8.27 -8.97
N GLY A 319 -11.29 8.21 -8.73
CA GLY A 319 -11.86 8.17 -7.38
C GLY A 319 -11.45 6.90 -6.64
N VAL A 320 -11.48 5.74 -7.31
CA VAL A 320 -11.03 4.47 -6.75
C VAL A 320 -9.54 4.49 -6.41
N LYS A 321 -8.69 5.10 -7.25
CA LYS A 321 -7.27 5.32 -6.92
C LYS A 321 -7.09 6.18 -5.66
N GLY A 322 -7.94 7.20 -5.50
CA GLY A 322 -8.02 8.00 -4.28
C GLY A 322 -8.34 7.15 -3.05
N TRP A 323 -9.26 6.19 -3.17
CA TRP A 323 -9.57 5.25 -2.09
C TRP A 323 -8.37 4.41 -1.69
N LEU A 324 -7.67 3.79 -2.65
CA LEU A 324 -6.46 3.01 -2.36
C LEU A 324 -5.40 3.83 -1.63
N THR A 325 -5.24 5.10 -2.03
CA THR A 325 -4.30 6.03 -1.37
C THR A 325 -4.68 6.33 0.08
N LYS A 326 -5.98 6.40 0.40
CA LYS A 326 -6.52 6.62 1.75
C LYS A 326 -6.45 5.35 2.60
N LEU A 327 -6.73 4.19 2.01
CA LEU A 327 -6.86 2.91 2.71
C LEU A 327 -5.53 2.17 2.93
N ARG A 328 -4.48 2.50 2.17
CA ARG A 328 -3.18 1.83 2.29
C ARG A 328 -2.54 2.03 3.66
N THR A 329 -1.89 0.99 4.15
CA THR A 329 -1.10 0.99 5.39
C THR A 329 0.19 0.19 5.17
N PRO A 330 1.03 0.60 4.20
CA PRO A 330 2.16 -0.19 3.73
C PRO A 330 3.15 -0.47 4.87
N GLY A 331 3.62 -1.72 4.95
CA GLY A 331 4.63 -2.14 5.92
C GLY A 331 4.16 -2.17 7.37
N THR A 332 2.84 -2.07 7.64
CA THR A 332 2.31 -2.14 9.00
C THR A 332 2.26 -3.56 9.56
N GLY A 333 2.07 -4.60 8.74
CA GLY A 333 2.03 -6.02 9.15
C GLY A 333 1.26 -6.30 10.44
N ILE A 334 1.42 -7.46 11.10
CA ILE A 334 0.71 -7.70 12.38
C ILE A 334 1.28 -6.73 13.44
N VAL A 335 0.65 -5.56 13.60
CA VAL A 335 0.85 -4.71 14.77
C VAL A 335 0.13 -5.44 15.90
N ARG A 336 0.89 -6.14 16.76
CA ARG A 336 0.37 -6.70 18.00
C ARG A 336 0.00 -5.61 18.99
#